data_AF-A0A6G6W5K4-F1
#
_entry.id   AF-A0A6G6W5K4-F1
#
_cell.length_a   1.000
_cell.length_b   1.000
_cell.length_c   1.000
_cell.angle_alpha   90.00
_cell.angle_beta   90.00
_cell.angle_gamma   90.00
#
_symmetry.space_group_name_H-M   'P 1'
#
loop_
_entity.id
_entity.type
_entity.pdbx_description
1 polymer ?
#
loop_
_entity_poly.entity_id
_entity_poly.type
_entity_poly.pdbx_seq_one_letter_code
_entity_poly.pdbx_strand_id
1 'polypeptide(L)'
;MHTITMGRPAVAGATVGWDHLEETVDHLADIVDHLMGAPEFLCSLRFAEAEALAEVLDAGHHTGTAARLMHRWALTEPDWDDDAEQSAALREWLALSVTPGGR
;
A
#
# COMPACT_ATOMS: atom_id res chain seq x y z
N MET A 1 -14.18 -16.26 53.99
CA MET A 1 -15.07 -15.47 53.11
C MET A 1 -14.25 -15.01 51.91
N HIS A 2 -14.77 -15.28 50.71
CA HIS A 2 -14.04 -15.35 49.44
C HIS A 2 -13.49 -14.00 48.94
N THR A 3 -12.18 -13.93 48.72
CA THR A 3 -11.54 -12.94 47.86
C THR A 3 -11.83 -13.30 46.40
N ILE A 4 -12.64 -12.48 45.74
CA ILE A 4 -12.92 -12.60 44.31
C ILE A 4 -11.71 -12.03 43.56
N THR A 5 -10.86 -12.91 43.05
CA THR A 5 -9.82 -12.54 42.08
C THR A 5 -10.53 -12.01 40.84
N MET A 6 -10.35 -10.72 40.55
CA MET A 6 -10.69 -10.14 39.25
C MET A 6 -9.78 -10.77 38.19
N GLY A 7 -10.23 -11.88 37.62
CA GLY A 7 -9.71 -12.39 36.35
C GLY A 7 -10.08 -11.39 35.27
N ARG A 8 -9.15 -10.50 34.92
CA ARG A 8 -9.22 -9.72 33.69
C ARG A 8 -9.36 -10.73 32.54
N PRO A 9 -10.41 -10.70 31.72
CA PRO A 9 -10.45 -11.55 30.54
C PRO A 9 -9.26 -11.16 29.66
N ALA A 10 -8.35 -12.11 29.45
CA ALA A 10 -7.29 -11.98 28.48
C ALA A 10 -7.95 -11.73 27.12
N VAL A 11 -7.61 -10.60 26.50
CA VAL A 11 -8.07 -10.19 25.17
C VAL A 11 -7.37 -11.08 24.15
N ALA A 12 -7.73 -12.36 24.10
CA ALA A 12 -7.19 -13.36 23.18
C ALA A 12 -7.79 -13.26 21.76
N GLY A 13 -8.34 -12.10 21.40
CA GLY A 13 -9.03 -11.89 20.11
C GLY A 13 -8.66 -10.59 19.40
N ALA A 14 -7.76 -9.77 19.96
CA ALA A 14 -7.35 -8.52 19.33
C ALA A 14 -6.12 -8.69 18.40
N THR A 15 -5.25 -9.67 18.64
CA THR A 15 -4.03 -9.88 17.84
C THR A 15 -4.29 -10.65 16.55
N VAL A 16 -5.19 -11.65 16.58
CA VAL A 16 -5.54 -12.50 15.41
C VAL A 16 -6.07 -11.68 14.22
N GLY A 17 -6.70 -10.52 14.48
CA GLY A 17 -7.19 -9.63 13.42
C GLY A 17 -6.10 -8.80 12.74
N TRP A 18 -5.00 -8.50 13.43
CA TRP A 18 -3.87 -7.75 12.86
C TRP A 18 -3.00 -8.66 11.99
N ASP A 19 -2.73 -9.87 12.46
CA ASP A 19 -1.95 -10.86 11.69
C ASP A 19 -2.64 -11.17 10.35
N HIS A 20 -3.97 -11.33 10.35
CA HIS A 20 -4.73 -11.57 9.12
C HIS A 20 -4.74 -10.37 8.17
N LEU A 21 -4.72 -9.14 8.70
CA LEU A 21 -4.64 -7.93 7.90
C LEU A 21 -3.26 -7.82 7.24
N GLU A 22 -2.18 -8.09 7.98
CA GLU A 22 -0.81 -8.12 7.45
C GLU A 22 -0.69 -9.14 6.31
N GLU A 23 -1.13 -10.40 6.54
CA GLU A 23 -1.16 -11.44 5.50
C GLU A 23 -1.97 -11.04 4.27
N THR A 24 -3.07 -10.31 4.47
CA THR A 24 -3.91 -9.83 3.36
C THR A 24 -3.19 -8.76 2.54
N VAL A 25 -2.49 -7.83 3.20
CA VAL A 25 -1.74 -6.77 2.51
C VAL A 25 -0.51 -7.34 1.82
N ASP A 26 0.17 -8.34 2.41
CA ASP A 26 1.24 -9.09 1.74
C ASP A 26 0.73 -9.75 0.47
N HIS A 27 -0.40 -10.44 0.55
CA HIS A 27 -0.98 -11.08 -0.63
C HIS A 27 -1.42 -10.06 -1.69
N LEU A 28 -1.94 -8.90 -1.28
CA LEU A 28 -2.25 -7.81 -2.18
C LEU A 28 -0.99 -7.28 -2.87
N ALA A 29 0.12 -7.13 -2.13
CA ALA A 29 1.39 -6.69 -2.70
C ALA A 29 1.87 -7.64 -3.79
N ASP A 30 1.77 -8.96 -3.58
CA ASP A 30 2.10 -9.97 -4.59
C ASP A 30 1.22 -9.87 -5.84
N ILE A 31 -0.10 -9.69 -5.66
CA ILE A 31 -1.04 -9.53 -6.78
C ILE A 31 -0.71 -8.27 -7.58
N VAL A 32 -0.49 -7.14 -6.89
CA VAL A 32 -0.16 -5.87 -7.55
C VAL A 32 1.17 -5.98 -8.28
N ASP A 33 2.19 -6.59 -7.68
CA ASP A 33 3.49 -6.79 -8.32
C ASP A 33 3.37 -7.62 -9.60
N HIS A 34 2.53 -8.65 -9.58
CA HIS A 34 2.22 -9.44 -10.77
C HIS A 34 1.47 -8.62 -11.84
N LEU A 35 0.45 -7.86 -11.43
CA LEU A 35 -0.40 -7.08 -12.34
C LEU A 35 0.29 -5.84 -12.92
N MET A 36 1.35 -5.32 -12.31
CA MET A 36 2.14 -4.21 -12.86
C MET A 36 2.77 -4.53 -14.23
N GLY A 37 2.91 -5.82 -14.57
CA GLY A 37 3.32 -6.27 -15.89
C GLY A 37 2.24 -6.14 -16.97
N ALA A 38 0.97 -6.02 -16.56
CA ALA A 38 -0.18 -5.89 -17.44
C ALA A 38 -0.55 -4.40 -17.63
N PRO A 39 -0.30 -3.79 -18.81
CA PRO A 39 -0.60 -2.38 -19.03
C PRO A 39 -2.09 -2.08 -18.91
N GLU A 40 -2.99 -3.04 -19.21
CA GLU A 40 -4.43 -2.86 -19.11
C GLU A 40 -4.89 -2.59 -17.68
N PHE A 41 -4.21 -3.18 -16.68
CA PHE A 41 -4.49 -2.91 -15.27
C PHE A 41 -4.16 -1.46 -14.92
N LEU A 42 -2.96 -1.00 -15.28
CA LEU A 42 -2.49 0.36 -14.99
C LEU A 42 -3.36 1.41 -15.66
N CYS A 43 -3.68 1.23 -16.94
CA CYS A 43 -4.55 2.15 -17.70
C CYS A 43 -6.01 2.15 -17.21
N SER A 44 -6.43 1.16 -16.42
CA SER A 44 -7.78 1.13 -15.85
C SER A 44 -7.92 1.94 -14.56
N LEU A 45 -6.80 2.28 -13.91
CA LEU A 45 -6.78 2.98 -12.64
C LEU A 45 -6.78 4.49 -12.86
N ARG A 46 -7.65 5.19 -12.15
CA ARG A 46 -7.53 6.64 -11.96
C ARG A 46 -6.45 6.93 -10.91
N PHE A 47 -5.93 8.16 -10.90
CA PHE A 47 -4.91 8.58 -9.93
C PHE A 47 -5.29 8.22 -8.49
N ALA A 48 -6.48 8.61 -8.04
CA ALA A 48 -6.94 8.33 -6.67
C ALA A 48 -7.03 6.82 -6.33
N GLU A 49 -7.25 5.97 -7.33
CA GLU A 49 -7.30 4.51 -7.13
C GLU A 49 -5.89 3.92 -7.05
N ALA A 50 -4.98 4.38 -7.92
CA ALA A 50 -3.58 4.01 -7.88
C ALA A 50 -2.90 4.50 -6.59
N GLU A 51 -3.17 5.73 -6.17
CA GLU A 51 -2.63 6.34 -4.96
C GLU A 51 -3.15 5.63 -3.71
N ALA A 52 -4.46 5.42 -3.59
CA ALA A 52 -5.01 4.69 -2.45
C ALA A 52 -4.41 3.27 -2.33
N LEU A 53 -4.18 2.61 -3.46
CA LEU A 53 -3.52 1.29 -3.47
C LEU A 53 -2.05 1.40 -3.03
N ALA A 54 -1.32 2.42 -3.49
CA ALA A 54 0.05 2.68 -3.07
C ALA A 54 0.14 2.99 -1.57
N GLU A 55 -0.77 3.79 -1.02
CA GLU A 55 -0.84 4.09 0.41
C GLU A 55 -1.11 2.84 1.26
N VAL A 56 -2.02 1.96 0.82
CA VAL A 56 -2.30 0.69 1.51
C VAL A 56 -1.05 -0.20 1.53
N LEU A 57 -0.34 -0.27 0.40
CA LEU A 57 0.89 -1.05 0.30
C LEU A 57 2.01 -0.47 1.17
N ASP A 58 2.17 0.85 1.18
CA ASP A 58 3.17 1.52 2.02
C ASP A 58 2.88 1.38 3.52
N ALA A 59 1.60 1.49 3.92
CA ALA A 59 1.17 1.21 5.29
C ALA A 59 1.46 -0.25 5.71
N GLY A 60 1.43 -1.18 4.75
CA GLY A 60 1.86 -2.57 4.92
C GLY A 60 3.36 -2.82 4.76
N HIS A 61 4.20 -1.78 4.78
CA HIS A 61 5.66 -1.86 4.60
C HIS A 61 6.13 -2.35 3.21
N HIS A 62 5.26 -2.32 2.21
CA HIS A 62 5.58 -2.59 0.80
C HIS A 62 5.86 -1.31 0.00
N THR A 63 6.55 -0.34 0.61
CA THR A 63 6.88 0.99 0.02
C THR A 63 7.52 0.88 -1.37
N GLY A 64 8.36 -0.13 -1.60
CA GLY A 64 8.99 -0.36 -2.91
C GLY A 64 7.97 -0.75 -3.98
N THR A 65 7.01 -1.62 -3.65
CA THR A 65 5.92 -2.02 -4.56
C THR A 65 4.97 -0.84 -4.80
N ALA A 66 4.63 -0.08 -3.76
CA ALA A 66 3.84 1.15 -3.86
C ALA A 66 4.49 2.18 -4.82
N ALA A 67 5.77 2.47 -4.63
CA ALA A 67 6.50 3.43 -5.47
C ALA A 67 6.62 2.94 -6.93
N ARG A 68 6.82 1.64 -7.16
CA ARG A 68 6.82 1.06 -8.51
C ARG A 68 5.45 1.16 -9.18
N LEU A 69 4.36 0.92 -8.45
CA LEU A 69 3.00 1.07 -8.96
C LEU A 69 2.78 2.49 -9.47
N MET A 70 3.06 3.49 -8.63
CA MET A 70 2.89 4.91 -9.01
C MET A 70 3.79 5.32 -10.15
N HIS A 71 5.05 4.84 -10.19
CA HIS A 71 5.93 5.09 -11.33
C HIS A 71 5.39 4.48 -12.62
N ARG A 72 4.86 3.26 -12.58
CA ARG A 72 4.30 2.59 -13.76
C ARG A 72 3.02 3.24 -14.23
N TRP A 73 2.16 3.68 -13.31
CA TRP A 73 0.95 4.46 -13.62
C TRP A 73 1.29 5.82 -14.24
N ALA A 74 2.30 6.53 -13.73
CA ALA A 74 2.74 7.82 -14.28
C ALA A 74 3.20 7.71 -15.74
N LEU A 75 3.74 6.55 -16.15
CA LEU A 75 4.14 6.29 -17.53
C LEU A 75 2.96 6.02 -18.46
N THR A 76 1.78 5.66 -17.93
CA THR A 76 0.57 5.44 -18.71
C THR A 76 -0.28 6.70 -18.87
N GLU A 77 -0.17 7.66 -17.95
CA GLU A 77 -0.97 8.89 -17.93
C GLU A 77 -0.09 10.15 -18.09
N PRO A 78 0.17 10.65 -19.31
CA PRO A 78 1.11 11.77 -19.52
C PRO A 78 0.66 13.13 -18.94
N ASP A 79 -0.63 13.29 -18.62
CA ASP A 79 -1.24 14.56 -18.21
C ASP A 79 -1.37 14.69 -16.67
N TRP A 80 -0.70 13.84 -15.89
CA TRP A 80 -0.78 13.87 -14.42
C TRP A 80 -0.28 15.18 -13.78
N ASP A 81 0.53 15.97 -14.49
CA ASP A 81 1.12 17.22 -13.97
C ASP A 81 0.15 18.43 -13.99
N ASP A 82 -1.08 18.23 -14.50
CA ASP A 82 -2.08 19.31 -14.62
C ASP A 82 -2.75 19.67 -13.29
N ASP A 83 -2.74 18.74 -12.32
CA ASP A 83 -3.27 18.94 -10.97
C ASP A 83 -2.11 19.05 -9.97
N ALA A 84 -1.92 20.23 -9.39
CA ALA A 84 -0.79 20.53 -8.51
C ALA A 84 -0.71 19.63 -7.26
N GLU A 85 -1.85 19.14 -6.73
CA GLU A 85 -1.89 18.27 -5.56
C GLU A 85 -1.46 16.85 -5.94
N GLN A 86 -2.08 16.29 -6.99
CA GLN A 86 -1.71 14.96 -7.51
C GLN A 86 -0.24 14.92 -7.96
N SER A 87 0.22 16.00 -8.57
CA SER A 87 1.61 16.15 -9.02
C SER A 87 2.60 16.16 -7.87
N ALA A 88 2.23 16.75 -6.72
CA ALA A 88 3.09 16.76 -5.54
C ALA A 88 3.21 15.36 -4.95
N ALA A 89 2.07 14.68 -4.73
CA ALA A 89 2.05 13.32 -4.22
C ALA A 89 2.77 12.33 -5.16
N LEU A 90 2.55 12.43 -6.47
CA LEU A 90 3.23 11.57 -7.43
C LEU A 90 4.75 11.81 -7.43
N ARG A 91 5.22 13.05 -7.31
CA ARG A 91 6.66 13.34 -7.19
C ARG A 91 7.29 12.69 -5.96
N GLU A 92 6.58 12.64 -4.84
CA GLU A 92 7.04 11.94 -3.64
C GLU A 92 7.20 10.44 -3.91
N TRP A 93 6.19 9.80 -4.50
CA TRP A 93 6.26 8.39 -4.89
C TRP A 93 7.36 8.10 -5.90
N LEU A 94 7.52 8.96 -6.91
CA LEU A 94 8.56 8.84 -7.92
C LEU A 94 9.94 8.95 -7.28
N ALA A 95 10.17 9.86 -6.34
CA ALA A 95 11.43 9.97 -5.62
C ALA A 95 11.80 8.67 -4.88
N LEU A 96 10.81 8.01 -4.27
CA LEU A 96 10.99 6.71 -3.63
C LEU A 96 11.33 5.60 -4.65
N SER A 97 10.75 5.64 -5.86
CA SER A 97 10.98 4.62 -6.90
C SER A 97 12.41 4.60 -7.47
N VAL A 98 13.10 5.75 -7.46
CA VAL A 98 14.49 5.90 -7.95
C VAL A 98 15.52 5.72 -6.85
N THR A 99 15.09 5.70 -5.59
CA THR A 99 15.99 5.44 -4.47
C THR A 99 16.31 3.94 -4.47
N PRO A 100 17.57 3.52 -4.62
CA PRO A 100 17.89 2.11 -4.57
C PRO A 100 17.61 1.62 -3.15
N GLY A 101 16.51 0.87 -2.99
CA GLY A 101 16.21 0.17 -1.75
C GLY A 101 17.43 -0.67 -1.36
N GLY A 102 18.01 -0.33 -0.20
CA GLY A 102 19.12 -1.04 0.41
C GLY A 102 18.78 -2.52 0.60
N ARG A 103 19.82 -3.35 0.43
CA ARG A 103 19.81 -4.79 0.68
C ARG A 103 19.32 -5.17 2.07
#